data_AF-A0A931V1A8-F1
#
_entry.id   AF-A0A931V1A8-F1
#
_cell.length_a   1.000
_cell.length_b   1.000
_cell.length_c   1.000
_cell.angle_alpha   90.00
_cell.angle_beta   90.00
_cell.angle_gamma   90.00
#
_symmetry.space_group_name_H-M   'P 1'
#
loop_
_entity.id
_entity.type
_entity.pdbx_description
1 polymer ?
#
loop_
_entity_poly.entity_id
_entity_poly.type
_entity_poly.pdbx_seq_one_letter_code
_entity_poly.pdbx_strand_id
1 'polypeptide(L)'
;MRPLVQALLCAALPLVAVGELALAQAQHAKVPTDADWAAAASAAKAAKKPGDLVIVAPAWAGPLGRKAVGEVDPTMIDLASVARSDLEAVPRVLELSIRGRDDPQTKGWRLTDEKTFGRVKLRTLENPHPDKLVRDLTDAFGPEATVSRVRDGVPEACRWEQGQTRMPGLFGGPSPPVNRFLCSPWDAGWSYVGVTTITDLSYTPRRCLAMHPTDGNVTTVTFPPGPVGKKVVAHVGIHVFLERELGRPPVHARVSIAGKEVAHALHKDGDGWLRFEGSTAQWAGTTQPVTLETWVDGSSQFRLACVAAQLRD
;
A
#
# COMPACT_ATOMS: atom_id res chain seq x y z
N MET A 1 -54.61 18.44 24.21
CA MET A 1 -53.59 17.80 23.34
C MET A 1 -52.14 18.04 23.78
N ARG A 2 -51.73 19.26 24.17
CA ARG A 2 -50.34 19.55 24.63
C ARG A 2 -49.81 18.70 25.82
N PRO A 3 -50.55 18.43 26.91
CA PRO A 3 -49.98 17.75 28.08
C PRO A 3 -49.73 16.25 27.86
N LEU A 4 -50.56 15.59 27.06
CA LEU A 4 -50.38 14.16 26.72
C LEU A 4 -49.12 13.95 25.86
N VAL A 5 -48.90 14.83 24.88
CA VAL A 5 -47.70 14.80 24.03
C VAL A 5 -46.45 15.04 24.87
N GLN A 6 -46.50 15.96 25.82
CA GLN A 6 -45.37 16.27 26.70
C GLN A 6 -45.06 15.11 27.67
N ALA A 7 -46.09 14.47 28.25
CA ALA A 7 -45.91 13.28 29.08
C ALA A 7 -45.33 12.08 28.29
N LEU A 8 -45.82 11.86 27.06
CA LEU A 8 -45.30 10.83 26.16
C LEU A 8 -43.84 11.08 25.77
N LEU A 9 -43.46 12.34 25.48
CA LEU A 9 -42.07 12.70 25.20
C LEU A 9 -41.17 12.52 26.43
N CYS A 10 -41.62 12.92 27.62
CA CYS A 10 -40.90 12.72 28.88
C CYS A 10 -40.70 11.24 29.23
N ALA A 11 -41.65 10.36 28.85
CA ALA A 11 -41.52 8.92 29.03
C ALA A 11 -40.69 8.24 27.91
N ALA A 12 -40.72 8.77 26.69
CA ALA A 12 -39.96 8.22 25.57
C ALA A 12 -38.44 8.45 25.72
N LEU A 13 -38.03 9.62 26.22
CA LEU A 13 -36.62 9.96 26.41
C LEU A 13 -35.82 8.95 27.27
N PRO A 14 -36.25 8.55 28.48
CA PRO A 14 -35.52 7.56 29.27
C PRO A 14 -35.53 6.18 28.62
N LEU A 15 -36.58 5.80 27.89
CA LEU A 15 -36.62 4.54 27.15
C LEU A 15 -35.59 4.53 26.01
N VAL A 16 -35.48 5.63 25.25
CA VAL A 16 -34.44 5.80 24.23
C VAL A 16 -33.06 5.76 24.87
N ALA A 17 -32.85 6.46 25.99
CA ALA A 17 -31.56 6.46 26.69
C ALA A 17 -31.13 5.05 27.17
N VAL A 18 -32.07 4.27 27.73
CA VAL A 18 -31.82 2.87 28.12
C VAL A 18 -31.54 2.01 26.89
N GLY A 19 -32.29 2.21 25.80
CA GLY A 19 -32.07 1.54 24.52
C GLY A 19 -30.67 1.80 23.96
N GLU A 20 -30.26 3.07 23.89
CA GLU A 20 -28.92 3.50 23.47
C GLU A 20 -27.83 2.92 24.37
N LEU A 21 -28.01 2.93 25.69
CA LEU A 21 -27.05 2.34 26.64
C LEU A 21 -26.90 0.83 26.43
N ALA A 22 -28.01 0.11 26.24
CA ALA A 22 -27.99 -1.32 25.98
C ALA A 22 -27.31 -1.64 24.64
N LEU A 23 -27.58 -0.85 23.59
CA LEU A 23 -26.93 -0.98 22.30
C LEU A 23 -25.43 -0.67 22.38
N ALA A 24 -25.04 0.39 23.08
CA ALA A 24 -23.65 0.75 23.33
C ALA A 24 -22.92 -0.38 24.07
N GLN A 25 -23.52 -0.91 25.14
CA GLN A 25 -22.93 -2.02 25.89
C GLN A 25 -22.80 -3.28 25.02
N ALA A 26 -23.81 -3.59 24.19
CA ALA A 26 -23.75 -4.71 23.26
C ALA A 26 -22.69 -4.53 22.15
N GLN A 27 -22.43 -3.29 21.72
CA GLN A 27 -21.35 -2.96 20.79
C GLN A 27 -19.98 -3.11 21.45
N HIS A 28 -19.81 -2.59 22.67
CA HIS A 28 -18.57 -2.69 23.45
C HIS A 28 -18.20 -4.14 23.76
N ALA A 29 -19.19 -4.99 24.11
CA ALA A 29 -18.97 -6.41 24.37
C ALA A 29 -18.43 -7.22 23.16
N LYS A 30 -18.48 -6.65 21.95
CA LYS A 30 -17.96 -7.23 20.70
C LYS A 30 -16.57 -6.69 20.33
N VAL A 31 -16.02 -5.74 21.08
CA VAL A 31 -14.69 -5.19 20.85
C VAL A 31 -13.66 -6.17 21.42
N PRO A 32 -12.65 -6.61 20.63
CA PRO A 32 -11.57 -7.41 21.17
C PRO A 32 -10.77 -6.68 22.22
N THR A 33 -10.38 -7.39 23.27
CA THR A 33 -9.51 -6.87 24.33
C THR A 33 -8.04 -6.93 23.91
N ASP A 34 -7.16 -6.22 24.63
CA ASP A 34 -5.71 -6.34 24.41
C ASP A 34 -5.21 -7.78 24.63
N ALA A 35 -5.82 -8.52 25.58
CA ALA A 35 -5.51 -9.92 25.83
C ALA A 35 -5.91 -10.84 24.65
N ASP A 36 -7.06 -10.56 24.01
CA ASP A 36 -7.49 -11.30 22.81
C ASP A 36 -6.46 -11.15 21.68
N TRP A 37 -6.00 -9.91 21.45
CA TRP A 37 -4.99 -9.59 20.44
C TRP A 37 -3.64 -10.22 20.76
N ALA A 38 -3.16 -10.12 22.00
CA ALA A 38 -1.89 -10.69 22.41
C ALA A 38 -1.87 -12.23 22.30
N ALA A 39 -2.97 -12.89 22.66
CA ALA A 39 -3.11 -14.34 22.52
C ALA A 39 -3.11 -14.77 21.05
N ALA A 40 -3.88 -14.08 20.20
CA ALA A 40 -3.92 -14.37 18.77
C ALA A 40 -2.57 -14.09 18.08
N ALA A 41 -1.88 -13.01 18.45
CA ALA A 41 -0.54 -12.69 17.95
C ALA A 41 0.50 -13.75 18.35
N SER A 42 0.47 -14.22 19.60
CA SER A 42 1.34 -15.30 20.07
C SER A 42 1.10 -16.61 19.32
N ALA A 43 -0.17 -16.94 19.05
CA ALA A 43 -0.52 -18.09 18.23
C ALA A 43 -0.08 -17.93 16.76
N ALA A 44 -0.20 -16.72 16.20
CA ALA A 44 0.27 -16.41 14.86
C ALA A 44 1.80 -16.57 14.76
N LYS A 45 2.56 -16.09 15.76
CA LYS A 45 4.01 -16.30 15.85
C LYS A 45 4.36 -17.78 15.79
N ALA A 46 3.69 -18.59 16.61
CA ALA A 46 3.94 -20.03 16.66
C ALA A 46 3.59 -20.76 15.34
N ALA A 47 2.62 -20.26 14.57
CA ALA A 47 2.19 -20.85 13.31
C ALA A 47 2.96 -20.36 12.07
N LYS A 48 3.65 -19.21 12.18
CA LYS A 48 4.33 -18.54 11.07
C LYS A 48 5.50 -19.37 10.54
N LYS A 49 5.57 -19.49 9.23
CA LYS A 49 6.67 -20.06 8.46
C LYS A 49 7.37 -18.98 7.62
N PRO A 50 8.61 -19.23 7.15
CA PRO A 50 9.25 -18.36 6.17
C PRO A 50 8.35 -18.16 4.95
N GLY A 51 8.18 -16.90 4.52
CA GLY A 51 7.32 -16.52 3.40
C GLY A 51 5.85 -16.26 3.74
N ASP A 52 5.38 -16.60 4.95
CA ASP A 52 4.03 -16.25 5.37
C ASP A 52 3.92 -14.74 5.68
N LEU A 53 2.75 -14.16 5.42
CA LEU A 53 2.41 -12.83 5.95
C LEU A 53 1.36 -12.91 7.06
N VAL A 54 1.47 -12.02 8.04
CA VAL A 54 0.39 -11.78 9.02
C VAL A 54 -0.40 -10.57 8.59
N ILE A 55 -1.71 -10.74 8.42
CA ILE A 55 -2.62 -9.67 8.00
C ILE A 55 -3.75 -9.51 9.02
N VAL A 56 -4.43 -8.37 8.99
CA VAL A 56 -5.51 -8.05 9.93
C VAL A 56 -6.75 -7.70 9.14
N ALA A 57 -7.86 -8.36 9.45
CA ALA A 57 -9.15 -8.16 8.82
C ALA A 57 -10.21 -7.73 9.86
N PRO A 58 -10.97 -6.66 9.62
CA PRO A 58 -10.91 -5.76 8.47
C PRO A 58 -9.72 -4.78 8.54
N ALA A 59 -9.35 -4.18 7.40
CA ALA A 59 -8.15 -3.34 7.27
C ALA A 59 -8.04 -2.19 8.30
N TRP A 60 -9.17 -1.58 8.70
CA TRP A 60 -9.17 -0.50 9.69
C TRP A 60 -8.66 -0.94 11.08
N ALA A 61 -8.74 -2.24 11.40
CA ALA A 61 -8.22 -2.79 12.65
C ALA A 61 -6.69 -3.04 12.60
N GLY A 62 -6.06 -2.82 11.44
CA GLY A 62 -4.64 -3.03 11.20
C GLY A 62 -3.70 -2.45 12.26
N PRO A 63 -3.88 -1.20 12.74
CA PRO A 63 -3.02 -0.64 13.78
C PRO A 63 -3.02 -1.44 15.09
N LEU A 64 -4.17 -1.96 15.51
CA LEU A 64 -4.29 -2.75 16.75
C LEU A 64 -3.60 -4.11 16.61
N GLY A 65 -3.89 -4.83 15.51
CA GLY A 65 -3.25 -6.12 15.26
C GLY A 65 -1.74 -6.01 15.05
N ARG A 66 -1.27 -4.96 14.35
CA ARG A 66 0.17 -4.71 14.19
C ARG A 66 0.86 -4.34 15.49
N LYS A 67 0.21 -3.55 16.37
CA LYS A 67 0.75 -3.28 17.71
C LYS A 67 0.97 -4.60 18.46
N ALA A 68 -0.06 -5.44 18.55
CA ALA A 68 0.00 -6.69 19.29
C ALA A 68 1.03 -7.68 18.70
N VAL A 69 1.07 -7.82 17.37
CA VAL A 69 2.06 -8.68 16.70
C VAL A 69 3.48 -8.15 16.90
N GLY A 70 3.71 -6.84 16.81
CA GLY A 70 5.01 -6.23 17.01
C GLY A 70 5.52 -6.29 18.45
N GLU A 71 4.62 -6.22 19.45
CA GLU A 71 4.96 -6.44 20.87
C GLU A 71 5.40 -7.89 21.14
N VAL A 72 4.83 -8.86 20.42
CA VAL A 72 5.16 -10.29 20.53
C VAL A 72 6.45 -10.65 19.77
N ASP A 73 6.63 -10.07 18.58
CA ASP A 73 7.87 -10.18 17.80
C ASP A 73 7.95 -9.07 16.74
N PRO A 74 8.88 -8.10 16.87
CA PRO A 74 9.02 -7.02 15.91
C PRO A 74 9.43 -7.52 14.51
N THR A 75 10.01 -8.72 14.38
CA THR A 75 10.41 -9.28 13.08
C THR A 75 9.25 -9.87 12.28
N MET A 76 8.09 -10.06 12.90
CA MET A 76 6.89 -10.54 12.19
C MET A 76 6.24 -9.47 11.31
N ILE A 77 6.63 -8.20 11.50
CA ILE A 77 6.10 -7.05 10.78
C ILE A 77 7.26 -6.27 10.19
N ASP A 78 7.42 -6.39 8.89
CA ASP A 78 8.30 -5.49 8.14
C ASP A 78 7.46 -4.49 7.31
N LEU A 79 8.09 -3.40 6.89
CA LEU A 79 7.40 -2.37 6.10
C LEU A 79 6.88 -2.92 4.76
N ALA A 80 7.59 -3.85 4.13
CA ALA A 80 7.20 -4.42 2.84
C ALA A 80 5.91 -5.23 2.95
N SER A 81 5.72 -5.97 4.05
CA SER A 81 4.53 -6.77 4.34
C SER A 81 3.32 -5.90 4.66
N VAL A 82 3.50 -4.82 5.43
CA VAL A 82 2.42 -3.92 5.85
C VAL A 82 1.95 -3.04 4.71
N ALA A 83 2.91 -2.53 3.93
CA ALA A 83 2.66 -1.57 2.87
C ALA A 83 2.71 -2.22 1.47
N ARG A 84 2.49 -3.53 1.38
CA ARG A 84 2.45 -4.28 0.12
C ARG A 84 1.38 -3.73 -0.84
N SER A 85 1.57 -4.01 -2.13
CA SER A 85 0.56 -3.70 -3.15
C SER A 85 -0.58 -4.72 -3.17
N ASP A 86 -0.24 -6.02 -3.13
CA ASP A 86 -1.19 -7.13 -3.18
C ASP A 86 -0.70 -8.37 -2.39
N LEU A 87 -1.45 -9.47 -2.47
CA LEU A 87 -1.15 -10.77 -1.83
C LEU A 87 -0.85 -11.90 -2.84
N GLU A 88 -0.78 -11.64 -4.14
CA GLU A 88 -0.79 -12.69 -5.16
C GLU A 88 0.49 -13.53 -5.17
N ALA A 89 1.63 -12.92 -4.82
CA ALA A 89 2.90 -13.64 -4.69
C ALA A 89 3.08 -14.32 -3.32
N VAL A 90 2.11 -14.18 -2.42
CA VAL A 90 2.18 -14.70 -1.06
C VAL A 90 1.56 -16.10 -1.05
N PRO A 91 2.32 -17.15 -0.65
CA PRO A 91 1.81 -18.52 -0.66
C PRO A 91 0.77 -18.76 0.44
N ARG A 92 0.93 -18.10 1.59
CA ARG A 92 0.12 -18.34 2.78
C ARG A 92 0.04 -17.10 3.66
N VAL A 93 -1.14 -16.84 4.21
CA VAL A 93 -1.36 -15.76 5.17
C VAL A 93 -1.96 -16.28 6.47
N LEU A 94 -1.57 -15.62 7.55
CA LEU A 94 -2.15 -15.72 8.88
C LEU A 94 -3.02 -14.48 9.09
N GLU A 95 -4.32 -14.63 8.94
CA GLU A 95 -5.29 -13.55 9.06
C GLU A 95 -5.83 -13.46 10.49
N LEU A 96 -5.64 -12.30 11.12
CA LEU A 96 -6.28 -11.93 12.38
C LEU A 96 -7.61 -11.23 12.08
N SER A 97 -8.69 -11.99 12.10
CA SER A 97 -10.04 -11.56 11.78
C SER A 97 -10.83 -11.16 13.03
N ILE A 98 -11.55 -10.04 12.96
CA ILE A 98 -12.51 -9.63 13.99
C ILE A 98 -13.88 -9.39 13.38
N ARG A 99 -14.94 -9.53 14.18
CA ARG A 99 -16.34 -9.29 13.76
C ARG A 99 -16.77 -10.11 12.53
N GLY A 100 -16.14 -11.26 12.28
CA GLY A 100 -16.43 -12.13 11.13
C GLY A 100 -16.17 -11.46 9.78
N ARG A 101 -15.20 -10.52 9.73
CA ARG A 101 -14.76 -9.89 8.48
C ARG A 101 -13.48 -10.54 7.99
N ASP A 102 -13.35 -10.66 6.68
CA ASP A 102 -12.19 -11.22 5.99
C ASP A 102 -11.53 -10.13 5.14
N ASP A 103 -10.25 -10.28 4.80
CA ASP A 103 -9.58 -9.40 3.84
C ASP A 103 -10.11 -9.68 2.42
N PRO A 104 -10.59 -8.67 1.67
CA PRO A 104 -11.08 -8.90 0.31
C PRO A 104 -10.07 -9.56 -0.63
N GLN A 105 -8.77 -9.40 -0.40
CA GLN A 105 -7.70 -9.98 -1.22
C GLN A 105 -7.50 -11.48 -0.99
N THR A 106 -8.02 -12.03 0.11
CA THR A 106 -7.96 -13.48 0.39
C THR A 106 -9.22 -14.21 -0.09
N LYS A 107 -10.12 -13.52 -0.80
CA LYS A 107 -11.32 -14.13 -1.37
C LYS A 107 -10.95 -15.28 -2.31
N GLY A 108 -11.51 -16.46 -2.05
CA GLY A 108 -11.23 -17.67 -2.83
C GLY A 108 -9.99 -18.44 -2.38
N TRP A 109 -9.25 -17.95 -1.38
CA TRP A 109 -8.14 -18.71 -0.79
C TRP A 109 -8.67 -19.85 0.06
N ARG A 110 -7.86 -20.90 0.21
CA ARG A 110 -8.24 -22.09 0.95
C ARG A 110 -7.99 -21.88 2.45
N LEU A 111 -9.05 -21.92 3.25
CA LEU A 111 -8.94 -21.99 4.71
C LEU A 111 -8.43 -23.37 5.13
N THR A 112 -7.30 -23.40 5.84
CA THR A 112 -6.64 -24.65 6.26
C THR A 112 -6.63 -24.84 7.78
N ASP A 113 -6.71 -23.76 8.56
CA ASP A 113 -6.84 -23.79 10.01
C ASP A 113 -7.59 -22.54 10.49
N GLU A 114 -8.40 -22.68 11.54
CA GLU A 114 -9.05 -21.55 12.23
C GLU A 114 -9.02 -21.79 13.75
N LYS A 115 -8.57 -20.78 14.50
CA LYS A 115 -8.57 -20.77 15.97
C LYS A 115 -9.16 -19.46 16.47
N THR A 116 -9.87 -19.51 17.59
CA THR A 116 -10.51 -18.33 18.19
C THR A 116 -9.86 -17.99 19.53
N PHE A 117 -9.51 -16.71 19.70
CA PHE A 117 -8.92 -16.12 20.90
C PHE A 117 -9.78 -14.93 21.32
N GLY A 118 -10.73 -15.18 22.22
CA GLY A 118 -11.73 -14.17 22.60
C GLY A 118 -12.54 -13.70 21.39
N ARG A 119 -12.38 -12.42 20.99
CA ARG A 119 -13.05 -11.85 19.81
C ARG A 119 -12.20 -11.81 18.54
N VAL A 120 -10.96 -12.31 18.58
CA VAL A 120 -10.07 -12.41 17.42
C VAL A 120 -10.02 -13.85 16.94
N LYS A 121 -10.20 -14.05 15.63
CA LYS A 121 -9.95 -15.33 14.97
C LYS A 121 -8.60 -15.28 14.27
N LEU A 122 -7.79 -16.30 14.47
CA LEU A 122 -6.60 -16.57 13.67
C LEU A 122 -6.98 -17.58 12.59
N ARG A 123 -6.89 -17.18 11.33
CA ARG A 123 -7.19 -18.01 10.17
C ARG A 123 -5.92 -18.23 9.35
N THR A 124 -5.64 -19.47 8.99
CA THR A 124 -4.55 -19.80 8.07
C THR A 124 -5.14 -20.03 6.69
N LEU A 125 -4.78 -19.17 5.74
CA LEU A 125 -5.30 -19.18 4.38
C LEU A 125 -4.15 -19.45 3.40
N GLU A 126 -4.36 -20.38 2.48
CA GLU A 126 -3.39 -20.72 1.45
C GLU A 126 -3.86 -20.19 0.09
N ASN A 127 -2.92 -19.54 -0.61
CA ASN A 127 -3.13 -19.09 -1.96
C ASN A 127 -3.12 -20.31 -2.90
N PRO A 128 -4.19 -20.57 -3.67
CA PRO A 128 -4.23 -21.72 -4.56
C PRO A 128 -3.22 -21.63 -5.70
N HIS A 129 -2.84 -20.42 -6.11
CA HIS A 129 -1.98 -20.17 -7.26
C HIS A 129 -1.05 -18.97 -6.98
N PRO A 130 -0.07 -19.10 -6.07
CA PRO A 130 0.83 -18.01 -5.78
C PRO A 130 1.73 -17.71 -6.98
N ASP A 131 1.75 -16.45 -7.41
CA ASP A 131 2.73 -15.99 -8.38
C ASP A 131 4.14 -16.15 -7.80
N LYS A 132 5.09 -16.60 -8.61
CA LYS A 132 6.49 -16.63 -8.18
C LYS A 132 7.12 -15.26 -8.41
N LEU A 133 7.47 -14.56 -7.34
CA LEU A 133 8.21 -13.30 -7.41
C LEU A 133 9.62 -13.55 -7.98
N VAL A 134 9.94 -12.91 -9.10
CA VAL A 134 11.27 -12.96 -9.73
C VAL A 134 12.12 -11.76 -9.30
N ARG A 135 11.51 -10.57 -9.29
CA ARG A 135 12.18 -9.32 -8.91
C ARG A 135 11.16 -8.29 -8.45
N ASP A 136 11.37 -7.70 -7.28
CA ASP A 136 10.65 -6.50 -6.84
C ASP A 136 11.49 -5.26 -7.18
N LEU A 137 10.97 -4.35 -8.00
CA LEU A 137 11.71 -3.15 -8.42
C LEU A 137 11.81 -2.11 -7.30
N THR A 138 10.94 -2.16 -6.30
CA THR A 138 11.04 -1.32 -5.10
C THR A 138 12.20 -1.78 -4.22
N ASP A 139 12.45 -3.09 -4.14
CA ASP A 139 13.61 -3.65 -3.42
C ASP A 139 14.91 -3.50 -4.21
N ALA A 140 14.84 -3.62 -5.54
CA ALA A 140 15.98 -3.49 -6.43
C ALA A 140 16.39 -2.03 -6.71
N PHE A 141 15.81 -1.05 -6.01
CA PHE A 141 16.13 0.36 -6.20
C PHE A 141 17.30 0.78 -5.30
N GLY A 142 18.34 1.31 -5.93
CA GLY A 142 19.56 1.76 -5.27
C GLY A 142 20.35 2.77 -6.11
N PRO A 143 21.56 3.17 -5.66
CA PRO A 143 22.42 4.11 -6.36
C PRO A 143 22.85 3.64 -7.76
N GLU A 144 22.73 2.35 -8.06
CA GLU A 144 23.00 1.74 -9.36
C GLU A 144 21.91 2.00 -10.41
N ALA A 145 20.74 2.48 -10.00
CA ALA A 145 19.70 2.91 -10.93
C ALA A 145 20.11 4.24 -11.60
N THR A 146 19.71 4.42 -12.85
CA THR A 146 19.83 5.71 -13.54
C THR A 146 18.50 6.44 -13.44
N VAL A 147 18.49 7.63 -12.84
CA VAL A 147 17.29 8.45 -12.72
C VAL A 147 17.48 9.75 -13.49
N SER A 148 16.49 10.11 -14.30
CA SER A 148 16.49 11.36 -15.05
C SER A 148 15.11 11.99 -15.10
N ARG A 149 15.06 13.30 -15.35
CA ARG A 149 13.86 14.03 -15.74
C ARG A 149 14.09 14.69 -17.07
N VAL A 150 13.18 14.50 -18.02
CA VAL A 150 13.24 15.22 -19.29
C VAL A 150 12.58 16.57 -19.11
N ARG A 151 13.34 17.67 -19.18
CA ARG A 151 12.83 19.05 -19.14
C ARG A 151 13.02 19.71 -20.50
N ASP A 152 11.95 20.21 -21.10
CA ASP A 152 11.97 20.83 -22.43
C ASP A 152 12.65 19.95 -23.50
N GLY A 153 12.44 18.64 -23.41
CA GLY A 153 13.05 17.65 -24.30
C GLY A 153 14.51 17.29 -23.97
N VAL A 154 15.12 17.91 -22.96
CA VAL A 154 16.50 17.64 -22.53
C VAL A 154 16.50 16.76 -21.26
N PRO A 155 17.14 15.58 -21.28
CA PRO A 155 17.30 14.76 -20.08
C PRO A 155 18.26 15.42 -19.07
N GLU A 156 17.77 15.70 -17.87
CA GLU A 156 18.52 16.10 -16.69
C GLU A 156 18.75 14.86 -15.80
N ALA A 157 20.00 14.47 -15.59
CA ALA A 157 20.34 13.36 -14.71
C ALA A 157 20.18 13.77 -13.25
N CYS A 158 19.54 12.91 -12.45
CA CYS A 158 19.35 13.15 -11.02
C CYS A 158 20.53 12.60 -10.22
N ARG A 159 20.92 13.31 -9.16
CA ARG A 159 22.02 12.89 -8.27
C ARG A 159 21.51 11.98 -7.16
N TRP A 160 22.25 10.94 -6.84
CA TRP A 160 22.02 10.17 -5.62
C TRP A 160 22.47 10.97 -4.39
N GLU A 161 21.65 10.99 -3.36
CA GLU A 161 21.97 11.64 -2.09
C GLU A 161 21.57 10.75 -0.91
N GLN A 162 22.42 10.72 0.12
CA GLN A 162 22.10 10.17 1.43
C GLN A 162 21.83 11.35 2.37
N GLY A 163 20.55 11.67 2.54
CA GLY A 163 20.12 12.81 3.35
C GLY A 163 19.45 12.38 4.65
N GLN A 164 19.04 13.35 5.46
CA GLN A 164 18.21 13.08 6.62
C GLN A 164 16.76 12.85 6.22
N THR A 165 16.08 11.93 6.92
CA THR A 165 14.63 11.88 6.92
C THR A 165 14.10 13.06 7.72
N ARG A 166 13.19 13.83 7.13
CA ARG A 166 12.41 14.84 7.83
C ARG A 166 10.96 14.45 7.73
N MET A 167 10.25 14.39 8.86
CA MET A 167 8.81 14.25 8.79
C MET A 167 8.25 15.53 8.14
N PRO A 168 7.55 15.42 7.01
CA PRO A 168 6.80 16.55 6.50
C PRO A 168 5.74 16.89 7.54
N GLY A 169 5.34 18.16 7.59
CA GLY A 169 4.17 18.54 8.39
C GLY A 169 2.95 17.70 7.99
N LEU A 170 1.93 17.70 8.84
CA LEU A 170 0.61 17.17 8.46
C LEU A 170 0.26 17.82 7.10
N PHE A 171 -0.02 17.01 6.07
CA PHE A 171 -0.25 17.42 4.65
C PHE A 171 0.97 17.62 3.73
N GLY A 172 2.21 17.52 4.22
CA GLY A 172 3.40 17.75 3.37
C GLY A 172 3.82 16.58 2.46
N GLY A 173 3.01 15.52 2.37
CA GLY A 173 3.27 14.35 1.54
C GLY A 173 4.08 13.24 2.24
N PRO A 174 4.66 12.29 1.49
CA PRO A 174 5.46 11.22 2.07
C PRO A 174 6.79 11.73 2.60
N SER A 175 7.23 11.18 3.74
CA SER A 175 8.55 11.48 4.30
C SER A 175 9.65 11.13 3.30
N PRO A 176 10.56 12.08 2.99
CA PRO A 176 11.73 11.79 2.18
C PRO A 176 12.55 10.66 2.81
N PRO A 177 12.84 9.58 2.06
CA PRO A 177 13.73 8.54 2.56
C PRO A 177 15.16 9.06 2.66
N VAL A 178 15.98 8.40 3.47
CA VAL A 178 17.42 8.70 3.59
C VAL A 178 18.10 8.61 2.23
N ASN A 179 17.82 7.51 1.52
CA ASN A 179 18.38 7.19 0.21
C ASN A 179 17.42 7.63 -0.90
N ARG A 180 17.83 8.59 -1.73
CA ARG A 180 16.99 9.12 -2.81
C ARG A 180 17.81 9.78 -3.92
N PHE A 181 17.20 9.95 -5.08
CA PHE A 181 17.68 10.83 -6.13
C PHE A 181 17.01 12.20 -6.07
N LEU A 182 17.79 13.24 -6.34
CA LEU A 182 17.34 14.63 -6.47
C LEU A 182 17.74 15.16 -7.84
N CYS A 183 16.77 15.65 -8.61
CA CYS A 183 17.00 16.00 -10.00
C CYS A 183 17.58 17.41 -10.13
N SER A 184 16.95 18.40 -9.51
CA SER A 184 17.48 19.76 -9.44
C SER A 184 17.91 20.12 -8.01
N PRO A 185 18.99 20.91 -7.82
CA PRO A 185 19.35 21.44 -6.50
C PRO A 185 18.31 22.42 -5.94
N TRP A 186 17.46 22.96 -6.82
CA TRP A 186 16.36 23.87 -6.47
C TRP A 186 15.03 23.16 -6.28
N ASP A 187 14.98 21.85 -6.55
CA ASP A 187 13.79 21.06 -6.26
C ASP A 187 13.50 21.16 -4.77
N ALA A 188 12.27 21.51 -4.45
CA ALA A 188 11.83 21.51 -3.07
C ALA A 188 11.97 20.10 -2.48
N GLY A 189 12.25 19.99 -1.18
CA GLY A 189 12.61 18.72 -0.53
C GLY A 189 11.54 17.60 -0.60
N TRP A 190 10.35 17.89 -1.12
CA TRP A 190 9.29 16.92 -1.42
C TRP A 190 9.40 16.30 -2.83
N SER A 191 10.21 16.86 -3.73
CA SER A 191 10.44 16.38 -5.10
C SER A 191 11.72 15.55 -5.15
N TYR A 192 11.56 14.25 -5.02
CA TYR A 192 12.64 13.27 -5.07
C TYR A 192 12.17 11.99 -5.77
N VAL A 193 13.12 11.14 -6.14
CA VAL A 193 12.84 9.76 -6.53
C VAL A 193 13.44 8.82 -5.52
N GLY A 194 12.60 8.02 -4.86
CA GLY A 194 13.07 7.13 -3.79
C GLY A 194 11.97 6.25 -3.22
N VAL A 195 12.39 5.15 -2.60
CA VAL A 195 11.46 4.21 -1.95
C VAL A 195 10.86 4.88 -0.73
N THR A 196 9.55 5.02 -0.70
CA THR A 196 8.81 5.60 0.42
C THR A 196 7.51 4.84 0.67
N THR A 197 6.71 5.31 1.60
CA THR A 197 5.36 4.84 1.83
C THR A 197 4.38 5.99 1.66
N ILE A 198 3.40 5.84 0.79
CA ILE A 198 2.26 6.75 0.68
C ILE A 198 1.02 6.12 1.31
N THR A 199 0.00 6.93 1.55
CA THR A 199 -1.31 6.44 1.93
C THR A 199 -2.24 6.54 0.71
N ASP A 200 -2.87 5.44 0.32
CA ASP A 200 -3.88 5.44 -0.76
C ASP A 200 -5.24 6.01 -0.29
N LEU A 201 -6.19 6.14 -1.22
CA LEU A 201 -7.55 6.64 -0.95
C LEU A 201 -8.30 5.87 0.15
N SER A 202 -7.94 4.60 0.40
CA SER A 202 -8.51 3.77 1.47
C SER A 202 -7.73 3.85 2.78
N TYR A 203 -6.84 4.83 2.92
CA TYR A 203 -5.94 4.99 4.05
C TYR A 203 -5.00 3.79 4.29
N THR A 204 -4.74 2.98 3.24
CA THR A 204 -3.83 1.84 3.31
C THR A 204 -2.42 2.30 2.96
N PRO A 205 -1.39 1.95 3.76
CA PRO A 205 -0.01 2.28 3.42
C PRO A 205 0.43 1.49 2.17
N ARG A 206 1.14 2.15 1.26
CA ARG A 206 1.69 1.57 0.02
C ARG A 206 3.16 1.91 -0.10
N ARG A 207 4.01 0.90 -0.08
CA ARG A 207 5.46 1.01 -0.29
C ARG A 207 5.73 0.94 -1.78
N CYS A 208 6.41 1.96 -2.28
CA CYS A 208 6.57 2.22 -3.69
C CYS A 208 7.72 3.20 -3.93
N LEU A 209 8.11 3.38 -5.18
CA LEU A 209 8.99 4.46 -5.59
C LEU A 209 8.17 5.74 -5.75
N ALA A 210 8.45 6.76 -4.93
CA ALA A 210 7.97 8.10 -5.20
C ALA A 210 8.56 8.55 -6.53
N MET A 211 7.71 8.83 -7.51
CA MET A 211 8.09 9.24 -8.85
C MET A 211 7.18 10.39 -9.24
N HIS A 212 7.42 11.54 -8.61
CA HIS A 212 6.62 12.72 -8.86
C HIS A 212 6.80 13.20 -10.31
N PRO A 213 5.73 13.28 -11.12
CA PRO A 213 5.81 13.96 -12.40
C PRO A 213 5.87 15.46 -12.15
N THR A 214 6.83 16.15 -12.77
CA THR A 214 6.92 17.62 -12.75
C THR A 214 6.37 18.18 -14.07
N ASP A 215 5.88 19.42 -14.08
CA ASP A 215 5.24 20.05 -15.24
C ASP A 215 6.06 19.87 -16.53
N GLY A 216 5.42 19.31 -17.57
CA GLY A 216 6.04 19.08 -18.88
C GLY A 216 7.13 18.01 -18.93
N ASN A 217 7.37 17.27 -17.84
CA ASN A 217 8.53 16.39 -17.71
C ASN A 217 8.14 14.93 -17.48
N VAL A 218 8.92 14.03 -18.08
CA VAL A 218 8.88 12.59 -17.79
C VAL A 218 9.96 12.28 -16.74
N THR A 219 9.54 11.78 -15.58
CA THR A 219 10.47 11.21 -14.59
C THR A 219 10.72 9.75 -14.98
N THR A 220 11.99 9.41 -15.20
CA THR A 220 12.42 8.09 -15.68
C THR A 220 13.35 7.44 -14.65
N VAL A 221 13.12 6.17 -14.34
CA VAL A 221 14.01 5.32 -13.54
C VAL A 221 14.36 4.10 -14.35
N THR A 222 15.64 3.94 -14.70
CA THR A 222 16.16 2.76 -15.38
C THR A 222 16.97 1.94 -14.41
N PHE A 223 16.50 0.73 -14.14
CA PHE A 223 17.17 -0.25 -13.31
C PHE A 223 18.28 -0.96 -14.10
N PRO A 224 19.38 -1.37 -13.44
CA PRO A 224 20.39 -2.20 -14.09
C PRO A 224 19.77 -3.52 -14.57
N PRO A 225 20.42 -4.18 -15.56
CA PRO A 225 19.98 -5.47 -16.04
C PRO A 225 19.79 -6.47 -14.90
N GLY A 226 18.60 -7.05 -14.80
CA GLY A 226 18.25 -8.06 -13.79
C GLY A 226 17.25 -9.08 -14.34
N PRO A 227 16.97 -10.14 -13.57
CA PRO A 227 16.14 -11.25 -14.04
C PRO A 227 14.71 -10.79 -14.36
N VAL A 228 14.14 -11.33 -15.44
CA VAL A 228 12.78 -11.04 -15.92
C VAL A 228 11.90 -12.28 -15.87
N GLY A 229 10.71 -12.14 -15.29
CA GLY A 229 9.66 -13.17 -15.27
C GLY A 229 8.79 -13.17 -16.52
N LYS A 230 7.66 -13.89 -16.48
CA LYS A 230 6.69 -13.98 -17.58
C LYS A 230 5.69 -12.82 -17.65
N LYS A 231 5.49 -12.11 -16.55
CA LYS A 231 4.66 -10.90 -16.49
C LYS A 231 5.27 -9.83 -15.59
N VAL A 232 4.87 -8.58 -15.82
CA VAL A 232 5.00 -7.51 -14.84
C VAL A 232 3.63 -7.23 -14.24
N VAL A 233 3.60 -7.08 -12.91
CA VAL A 233 2.46 -6.57 -12.16
C VAL A 233 2.90 -5.27 -11.51
N ALA A 234 2.21 -4.18 -11.85
CA ALA A 234 2.53 -2.86 -11.37
C ALA A 234 1.30 -2.17 -10.77
N HIS A 235 1.57 -1.21 -9.90
CA HIS A 235 0.57 -0.38 -9.28
C HIS A 235 1.05 1.06 -9.30
N VAL A 236 0.11 1.97 -9.55
CA VAL A 236 0.32 3.41 -9.44
C VAL A 236 -0.74 3.96 -8.52
N GLY A 237 -0.35 4.91 -7.68
CA GLY A 237 -1.28 5.66 -6.88
C GLY A 237 -0.75 7.03 -6.52
N ILE A 238 -1.66 7.81 -5.95
CA ILE A 238 -1.44 9.19 -5.56
C ILE A 238 -1.71 9.29 -4.07
N HIS A 239 -0.93 10.14 -3.38
CA HIS A 239 -1.17 10.35 -1.96
C HIS A 239 -2.60 10.88 -1.71
N VAL A 240 -3.32 10.25 -0.77
CA VAL A 240 -4.75 10.49 -0.47
C VAL A 240 -5.18 11.96 -0.41
N PHE A 241 -4.32 12.83 0.13
CA PHE A 241 -4.63 14.26 0.26
C PHE A 241 -4.88 14.96 -1.07
N LEU A 242 -4.22 14.52 -2.14
CA LEU A 242 -4.36 15.08 -3.47
C LEU A 242 -5.42 14.32 -4.26
N GLU A 243 -5.38 12.99 -4.17
CA GLU A 243 -6.29 12.11 -4.90
C GLU A 243 -7.76 12.37 -4.56
N ARG A 244 -8.07 12.66 -3.29
CA ARG A 244 -9.45 12.89 -2.84
C ARG A 244 -10.08 14.19 -3.34
N GLU A 245 -9.31 15.09 -3.97
CA GLU A 245 -9.81 16.37 -4.46
C GLU A 245 -10.55 16.24 -5.80
N LEU A 246 -10.34 15.13 -6.53
CA LEU A 246 -11.06 14.79 -7.77
C LEU A 246 -10.97 15.87 -8.87
N GLY A 247 -9.89 16.65 -8.90
CA GLY A 247 -9.81 17.87 -9.69
C GLY A 247 -8.50 18.08 -10.44
N ARG A 248 -7.52 17.18 -10.31
CA ARG A 248 -6.18 17.37 -10.88
C ARG A 248 -5.98 16.50 -12.14
N PRO A 249 -5.01 16.83 -13.02
CA PRO A 249 -4.77 16.08 -14.27
C PRO A 249 -4.24 14.66 -14.05
N PRO A 250 -4.69 13.65 -14.83
CA PRO A 250 -4.25 12.26 -14.67
C PRO A 250 -2.74 12.05 -14.75
N VAL A 251 -2.24 11.01 -14.07
CA VAL A 251 -0.83 10.58 -14.11
C VAL A 251 -0.70 9.33 -14.97
N HIS A 252 0.24 9.36 -15.89
CA HIS A 252 0.65 8.18 -16.62
C HIS A 252 1.73 7.44 -15.83
N ALA A 253 1.65 6.11 -15.81
CA ALA A 253 2.70 5.24 -15.31
C ALA A 253 2.97 4.15 -16.34
N ARG A 254 4.26 3.97 -16.70
CA ARG A 254 4.67 3.00 -17.72
C ARG A 254 5.79 2.11 -17.22
N VAL A 255 5.75 0.85 -17.64
CA VAL A 255 6.84 -0.10 -17.52
C VAL A 255 7.34 -0.50 -18.91
N SER A 256 8.65 -0.46 -19.10
CA SER A 256 9.32 -0.90 -20.31
C SER A 256 10.43 -1.90 -19.98
N ILE A 257 10.64 -2.90 -20.84
CA ILE A 257 11.73 -3.87 -20.76
C ILE A 257 12.54 -3.79 -22.05
N ALA A 258 13.87 -3.64 -21.91
CA ALA A 258 14.76 -3.45 -23.07
C ALA A 258 14.27 -2.36 -24.04
N GLY A 259 13.73 -1.26 -23.50
CA GLY A 259 13.20 -0.13 -24.28
C GLY A 259 11.82 -0.34 -24.92
N LYS A 260 11.20 -1.50 -24.77
CA LYS A 260 9.84 -1.78 -25.27
C LYS A 260 8.82 -1.69 -24.14
N GLU A 261 7.77 -0.90 -24.34
CA GLU A 261 6.64 -0.80 -23.43
C GLU A 261 5.95 -2.17 -23.27
N VAL A 262 5.72 -2.57 -22.02
CA VAL A 262 5.04 -3.82 -21.68
C VAL A 262 3.75 -3.59 -20.89
N ALA A 263 3.65 -2.49 -20.14
CA ALA A 263 2.47 -2.14 -19.36
C ALA A 263 2.35 -0.62 -19.22
N HIS A 264 1.12 -0.11 -19.27
CA HIS A 264 0.81 1.32 -19.12
C HIS A 264 -0.51 1.50 -18.35
N ALA A 265 -0.56 2.52 -17.50
CA ALA A 265 -1.75 2.95 -16.80
C ALA A 265 -1.91 4.47 -16.88
N LEU A 266 -3.18 4.91 -16.91
CA LEU A 266 -3.60 6.29 -16.71
C LEU A 266 -4.36 6.38 -15.38
N HIS A 267 -3.70 6.88 -14.34
CA HIS A 267 -4.26 7.03 -13.00
C HIS A 267 -4.99 8.37 -12.88
N LYS A 268 -6.29 8.31 -12.55
CA LYS A 268 -7.16 9.45 -12.29
C LYS A 268 -7.42 9.57 -10.80
N ASP A 269 -7.75 10.79 -10.38
CA ASP A 269 -8.20 11.02 -9.02
C ASP A 269 -9.44 10.15 -8.72
N GLY A 270 -9.37 9.37 -7.64
CA GLY A 270 -10.44 8.46 -7.24
C GLY A 270 -10.18 6.98 -7.57
N ASP A 271 -9.16 6.66 -8.38
CA ASP A 271 -8.85 5.27 -8.76
C ASP A 271 -8.25 4.45 -7.59
N GLY A 272 -7.68 5.11 -6.58
CA GLY A 272 -7.00 4.51 -5.45
C GLY A 272 -5.64 3.93 -5.83
N TRP A 273 -5.35 2.71 -5.36
CA TRP A 273 -4.13 1.98 -5.71
C TRP A 273 -4.36 1.17 -7.00
N LEU A 274 -4.22 1.84 -8.15
CA LEU A 274 -4.58 1.29 -9.45
C LEU A 274 -3.56 0.23 -9.90
N ARG A 275 -4.05 -0.99 -10.11
CA ARG A 275 -3.27 -2.10 -10.69
C ARG A 275 -3.24 -2.01 -12.22
N PHE A 276 -2.09 -2.34 -12.80
CA PHE A 276 -1.93 -2.61 -14.23
C PHE A 276 -0.85 -3.67 -14.46
N GLU A 277 -0.94 -4.41 -15.56
CA GLU A 277 -0.04 -5.53 -15.83
C GLU A 277 0.23 -5.71 -17.31
N GLY A 278 1.28 -6.48 -17.61
CA GLY A 278 1.74 -6.69 -18.97
C GLY A 278 2.52 -7.98 -19.13
N SER A 279 2.46 -8.57 -20.32
CA SER A 279 3.26 -9.76 -20.64
C SER A 279 4.72 -9.37 -20.84
N THR A 280 5.61 -10.11 -20.19
CA THR A 280 7.06 -10.02 -20.34
C THR A 280 7.66 -11.33 -20.85
N ALA A 281 6.81 -12.24 -21.33
CA ALA A 281 7.18 -13.59 -21.77
C ALA A 281 8.30 -13.62 -22.82
N GLN A 282 8.39 -12.58 -23.67
CA GLN A 282 9.46 -12.42 -24.66
C GLN A 282 10.87 -12.41 -24.02
N TRP A 283 11.00 -11.96 -22.78
CA TRP A 283 12.29 -11.84 -22.07
C TRP A 283 12.37 -12.77 -20.85
N ALA A 284 11.40 -13.64 -20.64
CA ALA A 284 11.34 -14.52 -19.47
C ALA A 284 12.61 -15.38 -19.37
N GLY A 285 13.21 -15.43 -18.18
CA GLY A 285 14.47 -16.16 -17.93
C GLY A 285 15.73 -15.45 -18.43
N THR A 286 15.61 -14.25 -19.00
CA THR A 286 16.76 -13.41 -19.39
C THR A 286 17.01 -12.29 -18.38
N THR A 287 18.14 -11.61 -18.54
CA THR A 287 18.51 -10.43 -17.75
C THR A 287 18.34 -9.18 -18.63
N GLN A 288 17.46 -8.26 -18.24
CA GLN A 288 17.19 -7.03 -19.00
C GLN A 288 17.13 -5.81 -18.10
N PRO A 289 17.49 -4.62 -18.60
CA PRO A 289 17.15 -3.38 -17.94
C PRO A 289 15.63 -3.21 -17.95
N VAL A 290 15.11 -2.62 -16.87
CA VAL A 290 13.70 -2.27 -16.73
C VAL A 290 13.61 -0.77 -16.51
N THR A 291 12.67 -0.12 -17.19
CA THR A 291 12.45 1.31 -17.07
C THR A 291 11.04 1.55 -16.55
N LEU A 292 10.95 2.39 -15.51
CA LEU A 292 9.71 2.96 -15.01
C LEU A 292 9.64 4.43 -15.42
N GLU A 293 8.48 4.87 -15.88
CA GLU A 293 8.25 6.26 -16.25
C GLU A 293 6.94 6.77 -15.66
N THR A 294 6.95 8.04 -15.26
CA THR A 294 5.74 8.77 -14.85
C THR A 294 5.71 10.16 -15.44
N TRP A 295 4.55 10.58 -15.95
CA TRP A 295 4.33 11.93 -16.49
C TRP A 295 2.87 12.35 -16.36
N VAL A 296 2.57 13.60 -16.70
CA VAL A 296 1.22 14.16 -16.79
C VAL A 296 1.05 14.87 -18.13
N ASP A 297 -0.15 14.84 -18.68
CA ASP A 297 -0.50 15.65 -19.85
C ASP A 297 -0.85 17.07 -19.37
N GLY A 298 0.17 17.91 -19.14
CA GLY A 298 0.02 19.31 -18.73
C GLY A 298 0.79 19.69 -17.45
N SER A 299 0.20 20.56 -16.64
CA SER A 299 0.76 20.90 -15.33
C SER A 299 0.51 19.76 -14.35
N SER A 300 1.56 19.35 -13.64
CA SER A 300 1.47 18.35 -12.59
C SER A 300 0.64 18.84 -11.41
N GLN A 301 0.58 20.16 -11.18
CA GLN A 301 -0.07 20.74 -10.01
C GLN A 301 0.26 19.96 -8.73
N PHE A 302 1.46 19.40 -8.59
CA PHE A 302 1.82 18.46 -7.52
C PHE A 302 0.95 17.18 -7.47
N ARG A 303 1.35 16.08 -8.12
CA ARG A 303 0.61 14.78 -8.08
C ARG A 303 1.06 13.76 -7.03
N LEU A 304 2.18 13.96 -6.32
CA LEU A 304 2.82 12.99 -5.40
C LEU A 304 2.59 11.51 -5.79
N ALA A 305 2.88 11.17 -7.05
CA ALA A 305 2.64 9.86 -7.60
C ALA A 305 3.70 8.87 -7.10
N CYS A 306 3.28 7.62 -6.95
CA CYS A 306 4.12 6.54 -6.47
C CYS A 306 3.84 5.26 -7.26
N VAL A 307 4.89 4.56 -7.67
CA VAL A 307 4.79 3.35 -8.50
C VAL A 307 5.46 2.18 -7.79
N ALA A 308 4.79 1.03 -7.74
CA ALA A 308 5.39 -0.23 -7.33
C ALA A 308 5.28 -1.22 -8.49
N ALA A 309 6.32 -2.00 -8.75
CA ALA A 309 6.31 -2.97 -9.84
C ALA A 309 7.11 -4.21 -9.50
N GLN A 310 6.57 -5.37 -9.89
CA GLN A 310 7.14 -6.68 -9.65
C GLN A 310 7.14 -7.50 -10.94
N LEU A 311 8.25 -8.19 -11.21
CA LEU A 311 8.35 -9.21 -12.25
C LEU A 311 8.03 -10.56 -11.64
N ARG A 312 7.15 -11.33 -12.28
CA ARG A 312 6.60 -12.59 -11.76
C ARG A 312 6.54 -13.67 -12.83
N ASP A 313 6.60 -14.95 -12.44
CA ASP A 313 6.34 -16.11 -13.33
C ASP A 313 4.90 -16.59 -13.27
#